data_AF-A0A7V9VJY4-F1
#
_entry.id   AF-A0A7V9VJY4-F1
#
_cell.length_a   1.000
_cell.length_b   1.000
_cell.length_c   1.000
_cell.angle_alpha   90.00
_cell.angle_beta   90.00
_cell.angle_gamma   90.00
#
_symmetry.space_group_name_H-M   'P 1'
#
loop_
_entity.id
_entity.type
_entity.pdbx_description
1 polymer ?
#
loop_
_entity_poly.entity_id
_entity_poly.type
_entity_poly.pdbx_seq_one_letter_code
_entity_poly.pdbx_strand_id
1 'polypeptide(L)' 'MERYITNESGKRTAVILPVEEYEALVRIAEDAEDERVVDESFEEMRVLRDRTGGKATRSLDEIEAEIERESEFRQG' A
#
# COMPACT_ATOMS: atom_id res chain seq x y z
N MET A 1 -13.72 28.95 -5.58
CA MET A 1 -15.03 28.74 -6.24
C MET A 1 -14.79 27.68 -7.31
N GLU A 2 -15.29 26.47 -7.12
CA GLU A 2 -15.05 25.35 -8.03
C GLU A 2 -15.78 25.54 -9.36
N ARG A 3 -15.11 25.24 -10.46
CA ARG A 3 -15.70 25.26 -11.81
C ARG A 3 -15.87 23.82 -12.29
N TYR A 4 -16.91 23.55 -13.06
CA TYR A 4 -17.20 22.20 -13.55
C TYR A 4 -17.27 22.18 -15.08
N ILE A 5 -16.84 21.06 -15.65
CA ILE A 5 -17.14 20.70 -17.03
C ILE A 5 -18.44 19.90 -17.02
N THR A 6 -19.36 20.24 -17.92
CA THR A 6 -20.65 19.56 -18.06
C THR A 6 -20.79 18.94 -19.44
N ASN A 7 -21.55 17.85 -19.55
CA ASN A 7 -21.93 17.27 -20.84
C ASN A 7 -23.11 18.03 -21.50
N GLU A 8 -23.56 17.54 -22.65
CA GLU A 8 -24.67 18.13 -23.43
C GLU A 8 -26.02 18.17 -22.67
N SER A 9 -26.22 17.27 -21.69
CA SER A 9 -27.41 17.27 -20.84
C SER A 9 -27.26 18.12 -19.57
N GLY A 10 -26.16 18.86 -19.43
CA GLY A 10 -25.86 19.72 -18.27
C GLY A 10 -25.38 18.96 -17.04
N LYS A 11 -25.12 17.65 -17.14
CA LYS A 11 -24.56 16.85 -16.04
C LYS A 11 -23.07 17.16 -15.89
N ARG A 12 -22.64 17.45 -14.65
CA ARG A 12 -21.22 17.64 -14.31
C ARG A 12 -20.44 16.35 -14.55
N THR A 13 -19.35 16.44 -15.29
CA THR A 13 -18.48 15.30 -15.65
C THR A 13 -17.07 15.45 -15.12
N ALA A 14 -16.59 16.67 -14.89
CA ALA A 14 -15.30 16.93 -14.27
C ALA A 14 -15.34 18.23 -13.46
N VAL A 15 -14.37 18.37 -12.54
CA VAL A 15 -14.14 19.58 -11.75
C VAL A 15 -12.79 20.19 -12.14
N ILE A 16 -12.72 21.52 -12.17
CA ILE A 16 -11.51 22.28 -12.44
C ILE A 16 -11.07 22.86 -11.10
N LEU A 17 -9.89 22.43 -10.65
CA LEU A 17 -9.27 22.82 -9.39
C LEU A 17 -7.92 23.49 -9.66
N PRO A 18 -7.46 24.40 -8.78
CA PRO A 18 -6.06 24.78 -8.68
C PRO A 18 -5.18 23.53 -8.47
N VAL A 19 -3.95 23.56 -9.00
CA VAL A 19 -3.04 22.41 -8.95
C VAL A 19 -2.73 22.05 -7.50
N GLU A 20 -2.55 23.05 -6.64
CA GLU A 20 -2.20 22.86 -5.23
C GLU A 20 -3.31 22.14 -4.46
N GLU A 21 -4.58 22.41 -4.81
CA GLU A 21 -5.74 21.77 -4.20
C GLU A 21 -5.88 20.32 -4.69
N TYR A 22 -5.64 20.07 -5.98
CA TYR A 22 -5.58 18.72 -6.53
C TYR A 22 -4.50 17.88 -5.84
N GLU A 23 -3.26 18.39 -5.74
CA GLU A 23 -2.16 17.68 -5.08
C GLU A 23 -2.41 17.41 -3.59
N ALA A 24 -3.10 18.33 -2.89
CA ALA A 24 -3.51 18.10 -1.51
C ALA A 24 -4.52 16.94 -1.39
N LEU A 25 -5.51 16.87 -2.28
CA LEU A 25 -6.48 15.79 -2.32
C LEU A 25 -5.86 14.45 -2.68
N VAL A 26 -4.89 14.43 -3.61
CA VAL A 26 -4.15 13.22 -3.98
C VAL A 26 -3.40 12.67 -2.78
N ARG A 27 -2.64 13.50 -2.05
CA ARG A 27 -1.91 13.04 -0.85
C ARG A 27 -2.83 12.43 0.21
N ILE A 28 -3.97 13.07 0.49
CA ILE A 28 -4.95 12.54 1.45
C ILE A 28 -5.50 11.18 0.98
N ALA A 29 -5.72 11.02 -0.33
CA ALA A 29 -6.19 9.76 -0.88
C ALA A 29 -5.11 8.67 -0.81
N GLU A 30 -3.86 9.00 -1.09
CA GLU A 30 -2.70 8.09 -0.97
C GLU A 30 -2.50 7.66 0.50
N ASP A 31 -2.51 8.60 1.44
CA ASP A 31 -2.39 8.30 2.88
C ASP A 31 -3.50 7.34 3.34
N ALA A 32 -4.74 7.54 2.87
CA ALA A 32 -5.86 6.68 3.20
C ALA A 32 -5.80 5.31 2.49
N GLU A 33 -5.21 5.23 1.30
CA GLU A 33 -4.96 3.97 0.60
C GLU A 33 -3.89 3.16 1.33
N ASP A 34 -2.81 3.79 1.78
CA ASP A 34 -1.75 3.16 2.56
C ASP A 34 -2.31 2.54 3.86
N GLU A 35 -3.17 3.25 4.60
CA GLU A 35 -3.85 2.71 5.78
C GLU A 35 -4.68 1.45 5.45
N ARG A 36 -5.41 1.46 4.34
CA ARG A 36 -6.21 0.31 3.91
C ARG A 36 -5.37 -0.88 3.47
N VAL A 37 -4.28 -0.62 2.73
CA VAL A 37 -3.35 -1.66 2.27
C VAL A 37 -2.67 -2.33 3.47
N VAL A 38 -2.34 -1.57 4.52
CA VAL A 38 -1.81 -2.09 5.77
C VAL A 38 -2.81 -3.03 6.45
N ASP A 39 -4.07 -2.62 6.59
CA ASP A 39 -5.12 -3.45 7.18
C ASP A 39 -5.37 -4.74 6.39
N GLU A 40 -5.43 -4.64 5.05
CA GLU A 40 -5.58 -5.80 4.16
C GLU A 40 -4.38 -6.75 4.29
N SER A 41 -3.16 -6.23 4.32
CA SER A 41 -1.93 -7.01 4.50
C SER A 41 -1.89 -7.74 5.85
N PHE A 42 -2.38 -7.10 6.92
CA PHE A 42 -2.49 -7.73 8.23
C PHE A 42 -3.53 -8.86 8.24
N GLU A 43 -4.67 -8.67 7.59
CA GLU A 43 -5.69 -9.71 7.50
C GLU A 43 -5.20 -10.90 6.65
N GLU A 44 -4.51 -10.66 5.53
CA GLU A 44 -3.89 -11.71 4.74
C GLU A 44 -2.83 -12.49 5.54
N MET A 45 -1.94 -11.79 6.26
CA MET A 45 -0.96 -12.42 7.14
C MET A 45 -1.63 -13.25 8.23
N ARG A 46 -2.73 -12.76 8.81
CA ARG A 46 -3.51 -13.49 9.81
C ARG A 46 -4.09 -14.77 9.23
N VAL A 47 -4.74 -14.69 8.05
CA VAL A 47 -5.31 -15.85 7.36
C VAL A 47 -4.22 -16.89 7.02
N LEU A 48 -3.06 -16.44 6.56
CA LEU A 48 -1.93 -17.32 6.26
C LEU A 48 -1.36 -17.98 7.53
N ARG A 49 -1.24 -17.24 8.62
CA ARG A 49 -0.83 -17.78 9.93
C ARG A 49 -1.80 -18.85 10.41
N ASP A 50 -3.10 -18.58 10.35
CA ASP A 50 -4.13 -19.50 10.82
C ASP A 50 -4.18 -20.77 9.94
N ARG A 51 -4.03 -20.63 8.60
CA ARG A 51 -3.93 -21.77 7.66
C ARG A 51 -2.71 -22.66 7.89
N THR A 52 -1.61 -22.06 8.32
CA THR A 52 -0.34 -22.79 8.54
C THR A 52 -0.18 -23.26 9.99
N GLY A 53 -1.18 -23.01 10.84
CA GLY A 53 -1.11 -23.30 12.27
C GLY A 53 0.04 -22.59 12.98
N GLY A 54 0.43 -21.42 12.47
CA GLY A 54 1.59 -20.65 12.94
C GLY A 54 2.96 -21.24 12.55
N LYS A 55 3.01 -22.20 11.62
CA LYS A 55 4.27 -22.90 11.25
C LYS A 55 5.00 -22.30 10.04
N ALA A 56 4.39 -21.38 9.29
CA ALA A 56 4.98 -20.82 8.08
C ALA A 56 5.73 -19.49 8.28
N THR A 57 6.18 -19.21 9.49
CA THR A 57 7.08 -18.09 9.74
C THR A 57 8.44 -18.66 10.10
N ARG A 58 9.42 -18.52 9.21
CA ARG A 58 10.83 -18.62 9.64
C ARG A 58 11.03 -17.59 10.75
N SER A 59 11.74 -17.95 11.82
CA SER A 59 12.06 -16.97 12.84
C SER A 59 12.97 -15.88 12.25
N LEU A 60 12.97 -14.69 12.86
CA LEU A 60 13.90 -13.65 12.45
C LEU A 60 15.36 -14.15 12.54
N ASP A 61 15.67 -14.94 13.56
CA ASP A 61 16.98 -15.59 13.74
C ASP A 61 17.33 -16.55 12.59
N GLU A 62 16.34 -17.29 12.05
CA GLU A 62 16.56 -18.19 10.90
C GLU A 62 16.84 -17.40 9.61
N ILE A 63 16.19 -16.24 9.44
CA ILE A 63 16.40 -15.34 8.30
C ILE A 63 17.77 -14.66 8.40
N GLU A 64 18.13 -14.17 9.59
CA GLU A 64 19.42 -13.52 9.86
C GLU A 64 20.59 -14.49 9.57
N ALA A 65 20.50 -15.73 10.05
CA ALA A 65 21.51 -16.76 9.82
C ALA A 65 21.60 -17.25 8.36
N GLU A 66 20.59 -16.99 7.53
CA GLU A 66 20.60 -17.26 6.09
C GLU A 66 21.28 -16.12 5.32
N ILE A 67 20.95 -14.87 5.68
CA ILE A 67 21.55 -13.66 5.09
C ILE A 67 23.06 -13.62 5.36
N GLU A 68 23.50 -13.93 6.58
CA GLU A 68 24.92 -13.99 6.92
C GLU A 68 25.64 -15.04 6.06
N ARG A 69 25.08 -16.25 5.94
CA ARG A 69 25.63 -17.33 5.09
C ARG A 69 25.74 -16.95 3.62
N GLU A 70 24.73 -16.28 3.05
CA GLU A 70 24.80 -15.79 1.67
C GLU A 70 25.85 -14.69 1.49
N SER A 71 26.02 -13.82 2.49
CA SER A 71 27.00 -12.73 2.43
C SER A 71 28.45 -13.25 2.43
N GLU A 72 28.73 -14.28 3.24
CA GLU A 72 30.03 -14.96 3.28
C GLU A 72 30.32 -15.72 1.98
N PHE A 73 29.31 -16.37 1.39
CA PHE A 73 29.45 -17.08 0.13
C PHE A 73 29.73 -16.15 -1.07
N ARG A 74 29.26 -14.89 -1.03
CA ARG A 74 29.49 -13.91 -2.10
C ARG A 74 30.81 -13.14 -1.98
N GLN A 75 31.50 -13.22 -0.83
CA GLN A 75 32.76 -12.53 -0.57
C GLN A 75 34.00 -13.43 -0.65
N GLY A 76 33.84 -14.75 -0.74
CA GLY A 76 34.91 -15.74 -0.97
C GLY A 76 35.09 -16.10 -2.44
#